data_AF-D4KXE9-F1
#
_entry.id   AF-D4KXE9-F1
#
_cell.length_a   1.000
_cell.length_b   1.000
_cell.length_c   1.000
_cell.angle_alpha   90.00
_cell.angle_beta   90.00
_cell.angle_gamma   90.00
#
_symmetry.space_group_name_H-M   'P 1'
#
loop_
_entity.id
_entity.type
_entity.pdbx_description
1 polymer ?
#
loop_
_entity_poly.entity_id
_entity_poly.type
_entity_poly.pdbx_seq_one_letter_code
_entity_poly.pdbx_strand_id
1 'polypeptide(L)'
;MTKLALSDEILMKIDKPARYIGNELNSVVKEKDTVDIRFVMCFPDVYEIGMSHLGIQILYDMLNKREDVWCERVYSPWPDLHAILKEENIPLFSLESQQPVKDADFLGITIQYEMCYTNILQILDLSQIPIEAADRTENDPILIGGGPCTYNPEPIAEFFDLFYMGEGEISYDALLDLYKKMKQEGASRKDFLHEAAKIPGIYVPSLYEVSYKEDGTIAGFEPVYEDVPRTVTKQIVTDMTQAVYPEKPIVPFIKATQDRVVLEIQRGCIRGCRFCQAGMVYRPTREKDVERLKNLRTRC
;
A
#
# COMPACT_ATOMS: atom_id res chain seq x y z
N MET A 1 -2.40 25.35 9.55
CA MET A 1 -1.89 24.95 8.21
C MET A 1 -0.70 24.05 8.45
N THR A 2 -0.68 22.88 7.83
CA THR A 2 0.47 21.96 7.88
C THR A 2 1.69 22.65 7.27
N LYS A 3 2.84 22.58 7.95
CA LYS A 3 4.10 23.10 7.41
C LYS A 3 4.56 22.20 6.27
N LEU A 4 4.87 22.76 5.10
CA LEU A 4 5.35 21.99 3.96
C LEU A 4 6.75 21.44 4.22
N ALA A 5 7.02 20.24 3.71
CA ALA A 5 8.35 19.62 3.77
C ALA A 5 9.36 20.32 2.85
N LEU A 6 8.87 20.87 1.72
CA LEU A 6 9.67 21.61 0.75
C LEU A 6 9.56 23.12 1.01
N SER A 7 10.68 23.82 0.82
CA SER A 7 10.69 25.28 0.83
C SER A 7 10.05 25.85 -0.44
N ASP A 8 9.57 27.09 -0.36
CA ASP A 8 9.03 27.80 -1.53
C ASP A 8 10.05 27.88 -2.68
N GLU A 9 11.35 28.00 -2.35
CA GLU A 9 12.43 28.02 -3.33
C GLU A 9 12.53 26.70 -4.11
N ILE A 10 12.40 25.55 -3.43
CA ILE A 10 12.39 24.24 -4.08
C ILE A 10 11.15 24.09 -4.94
N LEU A 11 9.98 24.49 -4.44
CA LEU A 11 8.72 24.39 -5.18
C LEU A 11 8.71 25.20 -6.47
N MET A 12 9.47 26.30 -6.54
CA MET A 12 9.63 27.11 -7.76
C MET A 12 10.60 26.49 -8.78
N LYS A 13 11.40 25.48 -8.41
CA LYS A 13 12.38 24.83 -9.28
C LYS A 13 11.85 23.56 -9.98
N ILE A 14 10.73 23.02 -9.53
CA ILE A 14 10.19 21.72 -9.97
C ILE A 14 8.93 21.87 -10.82
N ASP A 15 8.68 20.90 -11.68
CA ASP A 15 7.45 20.81 -12.46
C ASP A 15 6.28 20.33 -11.60
N LYS A 16 5.13 21.00 -11.77
CA LYS A 16 3.87 20.75 -11.04
C LYS A 16 4.08 20.59 -9.52
N PRO A 17 4.48 21.64 -8.79
CA PRO A 17 4.69 21.58 -7.33
C PRO A 17 3.45 21.10 -6.56
N ALA A 18 2.26 21.29 -7.11
CA ALA A 18 1.00 20.80 -6.55
C ALA A 18 0.94 19.28 -6.33
N ARG A 19 1.84 18.49 -6.93
CA ARG A 19 2.02 17.05 -6.62
C ARG A 19 2.42 16.78 -5.16
N TYR A 20 3.01 17.76 -4.48
CA TYR A 20 3.76 17.55 -3.24
C TYR A 20 3.20 18.33 -2.04
N ILE A 21 2.28 19.26 -2.26
CA ILE A 21 1.80 20.20 -1.22
C ILE A 21 0.68 19.65 -0.31
N GLY A 22 0.04 18.55 -0.71
CA GLY A 22 -1.09 17.96 0.02
C GLY A 22 -2.29 18.91 0.18
N ASN A 23 -3.02 18.77 1.28
CA ASN A 23 -4.20 19.60 1.66
C ASN A 23 -5.32 19.63 0.61
N GLU A 24 -5.42 18.60 -0.22
CA GLU A 24 -6.48 18.46 -1.21
C GLU A 24 -7.87 18.39 -0.55
N LEU A 25 -8.92 18.72 -1.29
CA LEU A 25 -10.27 18.56 -0.75
C LEU A 25 -10.53 17.07 -0.42
N ASN A 26 -11.09 16.83 0.76
CA ASN A 26 -11.33 15.52 1.37
C ASN A 26 -10.08 14.77 1.85
N SER A 27 -8.88 15.38 1.84
CA SER A 27 -7.74 14.80 2.57
C SER A 27 -8.03 14.76 4.07
N VAL A 28 -7.74 13.63 4.71
CA VAL A 28 -7.93 13.42 6.15
C VAL A 28 -6.64 13.79 6.88
N VAL A 29 -6.77 14.69 7.85
CA VAL A 29 -5.69 15.06 8.76
C VAL A 29 -6.12 14.67 10.17
N LYS A 30 -5.25 13.95 10.88
CA LYS A 30 -5.42 13.59 12.29
C LYS A 30 -4.25 14.15 13.08
N GLU A 31 -4.45 14.33 14.38
CA GLU A 31 -3.34 14.73 15.26
C GLU A 31 -2.49 13.50 15.57
N LYS A 32 -1.17 13.59 15.34
CA LYS A 32 -0.24 12.47 15.46
C LYS A 32 -0.32 11.79 16.84
N ASP A 33 -0.47 12.59 17.90
CA ASP A 33 -0.51 12.10 19.28
C ASP A 33 -1.85 11.45 19.67
N THR A 34 -2.83 11.43 18.75
CA THR A 34 -4.17 10.87 18.96
C THR A 34 -4.41 9.55 18.22
N VAL A 35 -3.43 9.08 17.44
CA VAL A 35 -3.50 7.82 16.69
C VAL A 35 -2.40 6.87 17.15
N ASP A 36 -2.67 5.57 17.08
CA ASP A 36 -1.72 4.53 17.44
C ASP A 36 -0.82 4.13 16.26
N ILE A 37 -1.34 4.29 15.03
CA ILE A 37 -0.70 3.82 13.80
C ILE A 37 -0.71 4.91 12.74
N ARG A 38 0.47 5.25 12.22
CA ARG A 38 0.65 6.04 11.00
C ARG A 38 0.94 5.10 9.83
N PHE A 39 -0.01 5.00 8.89
CA PHE A 39 0.10 4.14 7.71
C PHE A 39 0.30 5.00 6.46
N VAL A 40 1.43 4.89 5.78
CA VAL A 40 1.68 5.61 4.53
C VAL A 40 1.40 4.69 3.34
N MET A 41 0.36 4.99 2.58
CA MET A 41 -0.01 4.27 1.36
C MET A 41 0.70 4.89 0.13
N CYS A 42 1.39 4.05 -0.62
CA CYS A 42 2.20 4.42 -1.75
C CYS A 42 1.66 3.80 -3.04
N PHE A 43 1.50 4.64 -4.06
CA PHE A 43 1.56 4.18 -5.45
C PHE A 43 2.97 4.45 -5.96
N PRO A 44 3.75 3.43 -6.39
CA PRO A 44 5.14 3.59 -6.81
C PRO A 44 5.24 4.16 -8.25
N ASP A 45 4.54 5.27 -8.48
CA ASP A 45 4.55 6.04 -9.72
C ASP A 45 4.14 7.48 -9.38
N VAL A 46 4.12 8.36 -10.37
CA VAL A 46 3.76 9.76 -10.20
C VAL A 46 2.34 9.95 -9.68
N TYR A 47 2.16 11.05 -8.96
CA TYR A 47 0.89 11.47 -8.37
C TYR A 47 -0.30 11.37 -9.33
N GLU A 48 -0.20 11.86 -10.57
CA GLU A 48 -1.35 11.88 -11.50
C GLU A 48 -1.84 10.46 -11.86
N ILE A 49 -0.92 9.49 -11.92
CA ILE A 49 -1.23 8.08 -12.16
C ILE A 49 -1.82 7.46 -10.90
N GLY A 50 -1.15 7.64 -9.76
CA GLY A 50 -1.58 7.06 -8.49
C GLY A 50 -2.93 7.58 -8.00
N MET A 51 -3.23 8.86 -8.20
CA MET A 51 -4.54 9.46 -7.88
C MET A 51 -5.70 8.83 -8.67
N SER A 52 -5.41 8.29 -9.86
CA SER A 52 -6.41 7.61 -10.69
C SER A 52 -6.75 6.19 -10.19
N HIS A 53 -6.03 5.69 -9.18
CA HIS A 53 -6.17 4.31 -8.71
C HIS A 53 -7.23 4.16 -7.61
N LEU A 54 -8.39 3.60 -7.97
CA LEU A 54 -9.51 3.39 -7.06
C LEU A 54 -9.14 2.57 -5.81
N GLY A 55 -8.29 1.55 -5.94
CA GLY A 55 -7.92 0.69 -4.81
C GLY A 55 -7.23 1.47 -3.68
N ILE A 56 -6.41 2.48 -4.01
CA ILE A 56 -5.82 3.35 -2.99
C ILE A 56 -6.90 4.20 -2.33
N GLN A 57 -7.84 4.73 -3.09
CA GLN A 57 -8.92 5.55 -2.54
C GLN A 57 -9.81 4.75 -1.58
N ILE A 58 -10.11 3.48 -1.91
CA ILE A 58 -10.86 2.58 -1.03
C ILE A 58 -10.09 2.35 0.28
N LEU A 59 -8.82 1.97 0.19
CA LEU A 59 -8.02 1.66 1.39
C LEU A 59 -7.75 2.91 2.23
N TYR A 60 -7.50 4.06 1.59
CA TYR A 60 -7.34 5.34 2.27
C TYR A 60 -8.59 5.71 3.07
N ASP A 61 -9.78 5.62 2.46
CA ASP A 61 -11.06 5.88 3.13
C ASP A 61 -11.33 4.88 4.26
N MET A 62 -11.08 3.59 4.01
CA MET A 62 -11.25 2.52 5.00
C MET A 62 -10.37 2.73 6.22
N LEU A 63 -9.07 2.93 6.03
CA LEU A 63 -8.12 3.08 7.13
C LEU A 63 -8.37 4.36 7.91
N ASN A 64 -8.70 5.46 7.23
CA ASN A 64 -8.98 6.73 7.92
C ASN A 64 -10.32 6.75 8.68
N LYS A 65 -11.25 5.81 8.42
CA LYS A 65 -12.46 5.63 9.24
C LYS A 65 -12.17 5.04 10.62
N ARG A 66 -11.03 4.36 10.80
CA ARG A 66 -10.60 3.91 12.12
C ARG A 66 -10.10 5.09 12.94
N GLU A 67 -10.48 5.19 14.21
CA GLU A 67 -10.01 6.31 15.06
C GLU A 67 -8.52 6.23 15.36
N ASP A 68 -7.96 5.02 15.43
CA ASP A 68 -6.59 4.72 15.83
C ASP A 68 -5.55 4.71 14.70
N VAL A 69 -5.97 4.89 13.45
CA VAL A 69 -5.09 4.86 12.27
C VAL A 69 -5.16 6.17 11.50
N TRP A 70 -4.01 6.79 11.21
CA TRP A 70 -3.91 7.86 10.23
C TRP A 70 -3.29 7.31 8.94
N CYS A 71 -4.10 7.18 7.90
CA CYS A 71 -3.61 6.77 6.60
C CYS A 71 -3.27 8.00 5.76
N GLU A 72 -2.05 8.04 5.25
CA GLU A 72 -1.50 9.10 4.43
C GLU A 72 -1.08 8.57 3.06
N ARG A 73 -0.75 9.46 2.13
CA ARG A 73 -0.36 9.11 0.76
C ARG A 73 1.06 9.56 0.46
N VAL A 74 1.75 8.76 -0.34
CA VAL A 74 3.03 9.12 -0.95
C VAL A 74 3.11 8.57 -2.37
N TYR A 75 3.88 9.23 -3.23
CA TYR A 75 4.05 8.88 -4.63
C TYR A 75 5.53 8.96 -5.02
N SER A 76 5.90 8.32 -6.13
CA SER A 76 7.25 8.48 -6.67
C SER A 76 7.43 9.93 -7.14
N PRO A 77 8.46 10.65 -6.66
CA PRO A 77 8.72 11.99 -7.16
C PRO A 77 9.21 11.93 -8.60
N TRP A 78 8.91 13.00 -9.35
CA TRP A 78 9.40 13.18 -10.71
C TRP A 78 10.93 13.38 -10.70
N PRO A 79 11.67 13.15 -11.82
CA PRO A 79 13.13 13.23 -11.82
C PRO A 79 13.73 14.55 -11.34
N ASP A 80 13.01 15.67 -11.48
CA ASP A 80 13.44 16.98 -10.98
C ASP A 80 13.46 17.04 -9.45
N LEU A 81 12.37 16.67 -8.78
CA LEU A 81 12.32 16.62 -7.32
C LEU A 81 13.21 15.49 -6.79
N HIS A 82 13.27 14.33 -7.47
CA HIS A 82 14.18 13.24 -7.08
C HIS A 82 15.62 13.73 -6.94
N ALA A 83 16.13 14.48 -7.93
CA ALA A 83 17.48 15.01 -7.91
C ALA A 83 17.71 15.95 -6.70
N ILE A 84 16.76 16.85 -6.43
CA ILE A 84 16.84 17.79 -5.30
C ILE A 84 16.80 17.05 -3.96
N LEU A 85 15.89 16.08 -3.78
CA LEU A 85 15.80 15.31 -2.54
C LEU A 85 17.11 14.56 -2.25
N LYS A 86 17.75 14.01 -3.28
CA LYS A 86 19.07 13.34 -3.14
C LYS A 86 20.19 14.34 -2.82
N GLU A 87 20.26 15.46 -3.53
CA GLU A 87 21.33 16.46 -3.36
C GLU A 87 21.25 17.14 -1.99
N GLU A 88 20.05 17.52 -1.56
CA GLU A 88 19.81 18.21 -0.29
C GLU A 88 19.58 17.25 0.89
N ASN A 89 19.61 15.93 0.65
CA ASN A 89 19.37 14.86 1.62
C ASN A 89 18.04 15.03 2.38
N ILE A 90 16.99 15.46 1.68
CA ILE A 90 15.64 15.61 2.22
C ILE A 90 14.93 14.26 2.12
N PRO A 91 14.48 13.66 3.24
CA PRO A 91 13.73 12.41 3.20
C PRO A 91 12.40 12.58 2.45
N LEU A 92 12.01 11.59 1.66
CA LEU A 92 10.67 11.54 1.09
C LEU A 92 9.62 11.61 2.19
N PHE A 93 8.55 12.35 1.96
CA PHE A 93 7.52 12.70 2.93
C PHE A 93 6.11 12.41 2.38
N SER A 94 5.14 12.23 3.29
CA SER A 94 3.73 12.01 2.93
C SER A 94 2.96 13.32 2.70
N LEU A 95 1.88 13.27 1.93
CA LEU A 95 1.14 14.46 1.53
C LEU A 95 0.37 15.12 2.68
N GLU A 96 -0.29 14.34 3.52
CA GLU A 96 -1.18 14.85 4.59
C GLU A 96 -0.41 15.52 5.72
N SER A 97 0.57 14.83 6.32
CA SER A 97 1.35 15.35 7.44
C SER A 97 2.59 16.13 7.03
N GLN A 98 3.07 15.95 5.79
CA GLN A 98 4.38 16.47 5.34
C GLN A 98 5.56 15.92 6.17
N GLN A 99 5.38 14.82 6.90
CA GLN A 99 6.43 14.18 7.68
C GLN A 99 7.17 13.09 6.88
N PRO A 100 8.46 12.84 7.19
CA PRO A 100 9.22 11.76 6.56
C PRO A 100 8.52 10.41 6.60
N VAL A 101 8.60 9.65 5.51
CA VAL A 101 7.97 8.31 5.40
C VAL A 101 8.63 7.31 6.34
N LYS A 102 9.93 7.42 6.58
CA LYS A 102 10.67 6.56 7.54
C LYS A 102 10.17 6.67 8.99
N ASP A 103 9.45 7.73 9.33
CA ASP A 103 8.89 7.94 10.68
C ASP A 103 7.45 7.37 10.79
N ALA A 104 7.01 6.55 9.84
CA ALA A 104 5.71 5.87 9.87
C ALA A 104 5.81 4.50 10.53
N ASP A 105 4.66 3.93 10.93
CA ASP A 105 4.60 2.54 11.39
C ASP A 105 4.59 1.56 10.21
N PHE A 106 3.89 1.93 9.13
CA PHE A 106 3.78 1.13 7.92
C PHE A 106 4.05 1.97 6.68
N LEU A 107 4.75 1.39 5.72
CA LEU A 107 4.76 1.82 4.32
C LEU A 107 4.08 0.74 3.48
N GLY A 108 2.86 1.00 3.03
CA GLY A 108 2.12 0.11 2.15
C GLY A 108 2.31 0.48 0.69
N ILE A 109 2.84 -0.42 -0.14
CA ILE A 109 3.06 -0.17 -1.57
C ILE A 109 2.08 -1.02 -2.37
N THR A 110 1.25 -0.38 -3.19
CA THR A 110 0.41 -1.11 -4.14
C THR A 110 1.16 -1.34 -5.46
N ILE A 111 1.33 -2.61 -5.81
CA ILE A 111 2.18 -3.07 -6.91
C ILE A 111 1.27 -3.55 -8.04
N GLN A 112 0.99 -2.65 -8.97
CA GLN A 112 0.03 -2.87 -10.05
C GLN A 112 0.63 -3.62 -11.25
N TYR A 113 1.92 -3.39 -11.52
CA TYR A 113 2.64 -3.97 -12.64
C TYR A 113 4.15 -3.95 -12.38
N GLU A 114 4.87 -4.85 -13.05
CA GLU A 114 6.30 -5.10 -12.86
C GLU A 114 7.19 -3.91 -13.26
N MET A 115 6.73 -3.06 -14.17
CA MET A 115 7.49 -1.87 -14.60
C MET A 115 7.70 -0.84 -13.48
N CYS A 116 6.95 -0.94 -12.37
CA CYS A 116 7.13 -0.08 -11.20
C CYS A 116 8.17 -0.61 -10.20
N TYR A 117 8.76 -1.78 -10.40
CA TYR A 117 9.66 -2.37 -9.39
C TYR A 117 10.87 -1.49 -9.08
N THR A 118 11.45 -0.83 -10.08
CA THR A 118 12.55 0.12 -9.86
C THR A 118 12.10 1.36 -9.07
N ASN A 119 10.84 1.77 -9.20
CA ASN A 119 10.29 2.88 -8.43
C ASN A 119 10.11 2.51 -6.95
N ILE A 120 9.88 1.23 -6.63
CA ILE A 120 9.89 0.76 -5.23
C ILE A 120 11.25 1.04 -4.60
N LEU A 121 12.34 0.72 -5.31
CA LEU A 121 13.70 0.99 -4.85
C LEU A 121 13.97 2.49 -4.72
N GLN A 122 13.46 3.30 -5.66
CA GLN A 122 13.54 4.77 -5.58
C GLN A 122 12.83 5.31 -4.33
N ILE A 123 11.63 4.80 -4.02
CA ILE A 123 10.85 5.18 -2.83
C ILE A 123 11.66 4.86 -1.57
N LEU A 124 12.18 3.63 -1.44
CA LEU A 124 12.96 3.24 -0.26
C LEU A 124 14.23 4.08 -0.08
N ASP A 125 14.99 4.27 -1.16
CA ASP A 125 16.21 5.10 -1.17
C ASP A 125 15.92 6.55 -0.76
N LEU A 126 14.91 7.20 -1.35
CA LEU A 126 14.53 8.57 -1.00
C LEU A 126 13.90 8.69 0.38
N SER A 127 13.16 7.67 0.82
CA SER A 127 12.65 7.60 2.19
C SER A 127 13.75 7.36 3.22
N GLN A 128 14.97 7.00 2.80
CA GLN A 128 16.08 6.60 3.67
C GLN A 128 15.73 5.37 4.52
N ILE A 129 14.99 4.43 3.93
CA ILE A 129 14.66 3.13 4.52
C ILE A 129 15.59 2.09 3.88
N PRO A 130 16.19 1.16 4.65
CA PRO A 130 16.99 0.08 4.08
C PRO A 130 16.24 -0.68 2.97
N ILE A 131 16.91 -0.86 1.83
CA ILE A 131 16.32 -1.50 0.65
C ILE A 131 16.01 -2.97 0.93
N GLU A 132 17.00 -3.70 1.46
CA GLU A 132 16.84 -5.09 1.85
C GLU A 132 16.08 -5.17 3.18
N ALA A 133 15.10 -6.07 3.26
CA ALA A 133 14.30 -6.27 4.48
C ALA A 133 15.17 -6.75 5.65
N ALA A 134 16.25 -7.49 5.36
CA ALA A 134 17.17 -8.01 6.37
C ALA A 134 17.96 -6.91 7.11
N ASP A 135 18.12 -5.74 6.50
CA ASP A 135 18.84 -4.60 7.08
C ASP A 135 17.95 -3.69 7.93
N ARG A 136 16.63 -3.94 7.99
CA ARG A 136 15.68 -3.13 8.75
C ARG A 136 15.73 -3.44 10.25
N THR A 137 15.55 -2.39 11.03
CA THR A 137 15.54 -2.42 12.49
C THR A 137 14.12 -2.25 13.04
N GLU A 138 14.00 -2.27 14.37
CA GLU A 138 12.75 -1.96 15.09
C GLU A 138 12.26 -0.52 14.86
N ASN A 139 13.13 0.39 14.39
CA ASN A 139 12.77 1.80 14.14
C ASN A 139 12.30 2.05 12.70
N ASP A 140 12.45 1.08 11.80
CA ASP A 140 12.04 1.22 10.41
C ASP A 140 10.58 0.79 10.23
N PRO A 141 9.82 1.41 9.32
CA PRO A 141 8.43 1.02 9.08
C PRO A 141 8.34 -0.43 8.60
N ILE A 142 7.22 -1.08 8.89
CA ILE A 142 6.88 -2.36 8.26
C ILE A 142 6.54 -2.09 6.79
N LEU A 143 7.30 -2.69 5.86
CA LEU A 143 7.01 -2.58 4.44
C LEU A 143 6.01 -3.67 4.01
N ILE A 144 4.82 -3.26 3.59
CA ILE A 144 3.78 -4.16 3.10
C ILE A 144 3.51 -3.97 1.60
N GLY A 145 3.65 -5.04 0.82
CA GLY A 145 3.29 -5.05 -0.60
C GLY A 145 1.86 -5.52 -0.82
N GLY A 146 1.10 -4.85 -1.69
CA GLY A 146 -0.26 -5.26 -2.08
C GLY A 146 -0.48 -5.17 -3.58
N GLY A 147 -1.65 -5.58 -4.08
CA GLY A 147 -2.01 -5.45 -5.50
C GLY A 147 -1.68 -6.67 -6.37
N PRO A 148 -1.96 -6.62 -7.69
CA PRO A 148 -1.88 -7.76 -8.59
C PRO A 148 -0.51 -8.47 -8.69
N CYS A 149 0.61 -7.78 -8.47
CA CYS A 149 1.91 -8.44 -8.52
C CYS A 149 2.19 -9.33 -7.30
N THR A 150 1.42 -9.23 -6.21
CA THR A 150 1.63 -10.08 -5.02
C THR A 150 1.23 -11.53 -5.22
N TYR A 151 0.63 -11.89 -6.36
CA TYR A 151 0.41 -13.28 -6.76
C TYR A 151 1.70 -13.97 -7.27
N ASN A 152 2.78 -13.22 -7.47
CA ASN A 152 4.13 -13.73 -7.71
C ASN A 152 5.16 -12.79 -7.05
N PRO A 153 5.24 -12.78 -5.71
CA PRO A 153 6.00 -11.77 -4.97
C PRO A 153 7.51 -12.04 -4.94
N GLU A 154 7.94 -13.29 -5.14
CA GLU A 154 9.33 -13.73 -5.00
C GLU A 154 10.39 -12.90 -5.75
N PRO A 155 10.14 -12.36 -6.97
CA PRO A 155 11.11 -11.50 -7.64
C PRO A 155 11.50 -10.22 -6.89
N ILE A 156 10.69 -9.81 -5.91
CA ILE A 156 10.93 -8.60 -5.10
C ILE A 156 10.83 -8.90 -3.59
N ALA A 157 10.77 -10.17 -3.20
CA ALA A 157 10.48 -10.56 -1.83
C ALA A 157 11.55 -10.12 -0.83
N GLU A 158 12.82 -10.08 -1.25
CA GLU A 158 13.94 -9.62 -0.42
C GLU A 158 13.81 -8.17 0.05
N PHE A 159 12.98 -7.36 -0.63
CA PHE A 159 12.75 -5.97 -0.28
C PHE A 159 11.58 -5.77 0.67
N PHE A 160 10.70 -6.74 0.88
CA PHE A 160 9.46 -6.57 1.64
C PHE A 160 9.45 -7.37 2.95
N ASP A 161 8.85 -6.80 3.97
CA ASP A 161 8.63 -7.53 5.23
C ASP A 161 7.45 -8.48 5.11
N LEU A 162 6.37 -8.03 4.46
CA LEU A 162 5.20 -8.87 4.20
C LEU A 162 4.42 -8.41 2.95
N PHE A 163 3.62 -9.32 2.41
CA PHE A 163 2.71 -9.07 1.30
C PHE A 163 1.28 -9.38 1.72
N TYR A 164 0.36 -8.50 1.33
CA TYR A 164 -1.08 -8.74 1.34
C TYR A 164 -1.50 -9.33 -0.01
N MET A 165 -1.97 -10.58 0.02
CA MET A 165 -2.52 -11.27 -1.14
C MET A 165 -4.04 -11.19 -1.15
N GLY A 166 -4.58 -10.55 -2.19
CA GLY A 166 -6.03 -10.43 -2.39
C GLY A 166 -6.54 -9.00 -2.24
N GLU A 167 -7.79 -8.89 -1.79
CA GLU A 167 -8.52 -7.64 -1.62
C GLU A 167 -8.35 -7.12 -0.20
N GLY A 168 -7.79 -5.90 -0.08
CA GLY A 168 -7.28 -5.33 1.17
C GLY A 168 -8.34 -5.15 2.26
N GLU A 169 -9.61 -5.04 1.88
CA GLU A 169 -10.71 -4.70 2.78
C GLU A 169 -11.03 -5.77 3.84
N ILE A 170 -10.38 -6.94 3.80
CA ILE A 170 -10.73 -8.10 4.63
C ILE A 170 -9.83 -8.25 5.86
N SER A 171 -8.51 -8.10 5.71
CA SER A 171 -7.56 -8.51 6.75
C SER A 171 -6.71 -7.39 7.33
N TYR A 172 -6.82 -6.15 6.82
CA TYR A 172 -6.11 -5.02 7.43
C TYR A 172 -6.52 -4.77 8.88
N ASP A 173 -7.81 -4.88 9.23
CA ASP A 173 -8.23 -4.65 10.62
C ASP A 173 -7.53 -5.61 11.60
N ALA A 174 -7.50 -6.91 11.28
CA ALA A 174 -6.81 -7.92 12.09
C ALA A 174 -5.30 -7.66 12.18
N LEU A 175 -4.67 -7.25 11.06
CA LEU A 175 -3.24 -6.95 11.02
C LEU A 175 -2.88 -5.73 11.89
N LEU A 176 -3.68 -4.66 11.81
CA LEU A 176 -3.44 -3.42 12.54
C LEU A 176 -3.74 -3.58 14.04
N ASP A 177 -4.80 -4.33 14.39
CA ASP A 177 -5.09 -4.67 15.78
C ASP A 177 -3.98 -5.54 16.39
N LEU A 178 -3.44 -6.50 15.62
CA LEU A 178 -2.29 -7.31 16.02
C LEU A 178 -1.05 -6.43 16.25
N TYR A 179 -0.72 -5.57 15.28
CA TYR A 179 0.42 -4.66 15.39
C TYR A 179 0.33 -3.78 16.63
N LYS A 180 -0.82 -3.14 16.86
CA LYS A 180 -1.06 -2.30 18.03
C LYS A 180 -0.86 -3.06 19.33
N LYS A 181 -1.46 -4.25 19.44
CA LYS A 181 -1.32 -5.12 20.62
C LYS A 181 0.16 -5.47 20.87
N MET A 182 0.86 -5.96 19.85
CA MET A 182 2.24 -6.42 19.99
C MET A 182 3.22 -5.29 20.28
N LYS A 183 2.98 -4.11 19.70
CA LYS A 183 3.74 -2.89 20.01
C LYS A 183 3.57 -2.48 21.47
N GLN A 184 2.35 -2.55 22.03
CA GLN A 184 2.09 -2.29 23.46
C GLN A 184 2.74 -3.33 24.38
N GLU A 185 2.86 -4.58 23.93
CA GLU A 185 3.52 -5.67 24.65
C GLU A 185 5.06 -5.61 24.53
N GLY A 186 5.61 -4.72 23.69
CA GLY A 186 7.05 -4.59 23.45
C GLY A 186 7.63 -5.76 22.66
N ALA A 187 6.81 -6.42 21.83
CA ALA A 187 7.25 -7.51 20.96
C ALA A 187 8.21 -7.00 19.88
N SER A 188 9.12 -7.86 19.43
CA SER A 188 10.04 -7.52 18.34
C SER A 188 9.34 -7.52 16.98
N ARG A 189 9.95 -6.87 15.98
CA ARG A 189 9.55 -6.95 14.57
C ARG A 189 9.42 -8.40 14.13
N LYS A 190 10.37 -9.26 14.52
CA LYS A 190 10.37 -10.68 14.15
C LYS A 190 9.15 -11.40 14.73
N ASP A 191 8.81 -11.16 15.99
CA ASP A 191 7.63 -11.74 16.63
C ASP A 191 6.35 -11.27 15.92
N PHE A 192 6.27 -9.97 15.60
CA PHE A 192 5.15 -9.42 14.85
C PHE A 192 4.99 -10.07 13.48
N LEU A 193 6.07 -10.20 12.71
CA LEU A 193 6.05 -10.84 11.39
C LEU A 193 5.62 -12.31 11.49
N HIS A 194 6.08 -13.04 12.51
CA HIS A 194 5.65 -14.42 12.76
C HIS A 194 4.14 -14.52 12.98
N GLU A 195 3.58 -13.70 13.88
CA GLU A 195 2.15 -13.71 14.17
C GLU A 195 1.31 -13.16 12.99
N ALA A 196 1.82 -12.16 12.28
CA ALA A 196 1.15 -11.59 11.11
C ALA A 196 0.98 -12.63 9.99
N ALA A 197 1.95 -13.55 9.82
CA ALA A 197 1.87 -14.61 8.81
C ALA A 197 0.72 -15.61 9.05
N LYS A 198 0.14 -15.64 10.26
CA LYS A 198 -1.03 -16.47 10.60
C LYS A 198 -2.34 -15.82 10.15
N ILE A 199 -2.32 -14.53 9.81
CA ILE A 199 -3.49 -13.82 9.30
C ILE A 199 -3.73 -14.25 7.85
N PRO A 200 -4.95 -14.67 7.49
CA PRO A 200 -5.27 -15.06 6.12
C PRO A 200 -4.91 -13.97 5.10
N GLY A 201 -4.22 -14.36 4.03
CA GLY A 201 -3.76 -13.44 2.97
C GLY A 201 -2.43 -12.74 3.24
N ILE A 202 -1.85 -12.87 4.43
CA ILE A 202 -0.53 -12.31 4.72
C ILE A 202 0.55 -13.34 4.42
N TYR A 203 1.49 -12.95 3.56
CA TYR A 203 2.68 -13.72 3.21
C TYR A 203 3.92 -12.99 3.72
N VAL A 204 4.77 -13.66 4.49
CA VAL A 204 5.99 -13.08 5.07
C VAL A 204 7.20 -13.82 4.51
N PRO A 205 7.96 -13.26 3.57
CA PRO A 205 8.99 -13.98 2.83
C PRO A 205 10.07 -14.62 3.72
N SER A 206 10.49 -13.93 4.78
CA SER A 206 11.54 -14.38 5.69
C SER A 206 11.18 -15.63 6.49
N LEU A 207 9.94 -16.10 6.41
CA LEU A 207 9.45 -17.31 7.09
C LEU A 207 9.36 -18.52 6.16
N TYR A 208 9.92 -18.45 4.96
CA TYR A 208 9.94 -19.55 4.00
C TYR A 208 11.35 -19.81 3.48
N GLU A 209 11.64 -21.08 3.21
CA GLU A 209 12.92 -21.52 2.64
C GLU A 209 12.67 -22.24 1.31
N VAL A 210 13.47 -21.86 0.32
CA VAL A 210 13.46 -22.47 -1.02
C VAL A 210 14.60 -23.47 -1.12
N SER A 211 14.27 -24.73 -1.39
CA SER A 211 15.26 -25.73 -1.76
C SER A 211 15.30 -25.89 -3.27
N TYR A 212 16.48 -26.13 -3.83
CA TYR A 212 16.71 -26.27 -5.26
C TYR A 212 17.23 -27.68 -5.60
N LYS A 213 16.88 -28.16 -6.78
CA LYS A 213 17.45 -29.38 -7.37
C LYS A 213 18.80 -29.08 -7.99
N GLU A 214 19.55 -30.12 -8.35
CA GLU A 214 20.84 -30.01 -9.05
C GLU A 214 20.75 -29.24 -10.38
N ASP A 215 19.59 -29.25 -11.04
CA ASP A 215 19.33 -28.51 -12.29
C ASP A 215 18.96 -27.04 -12.09
N GLY A 216 18.95 -26.55 -10.84
CA GLY A 216 18.59 -25.17 -10.49
C GLY A 216 17.09 -24.89 -10.44
N THR A 217 16.21 -25.88 -10.66
CA THR A 217 14.77 -25.72 -10.46
C THR A 217 14.38 -25.87 -8.99
N ILE A 218 13.25 -25.27 -8.60
CA ILE A 218 12.74 -25.37 -7.22
C ILE A 218 12.40 -26.83 -6.91
N ALA A 219 12.99 -27.35 -5.83
CA ALA A 219 12.69 -28.65 -5.24
C ALA A 219 11.54 -28.56 -4.23
N GLY A 220 11.52 -27.50 -3.42
CA GLY A 220 10.53 -27.29 -2.39
C GLY A 220 10.49 -25.84 -1.92
N PHE A 221 9.34 -25.47 -1.38
CA PHE A 221 9.07 -24.15 -0.81
C PHE A 221 8.31 -24.40 0.48
N GLU A 222 9.02 -24.33 1.61
CA GLU A 222 8.52 -24.79 2.90
C GLU A 222 8.58 -23.66 3.93
N PRO A 223 7.57 -23.55 4.81
CA PRO A 223 7.66 -22.62 5.92
C PRO A 223 8.75 -23.07 6.90
N VAL A 224 9.45 -22.11 7.49
CA VAL A 224 10.51 -22.33 8.49
C VAL A 224 9.92 -22.81 9.83
N TYR A 225 8.66 -22.48 10.11
CA TYR A 225 7.95 -22.84 11.34
C TYR A 225 6.69 -23.63 11.04
N GLU A 226 6.35 -24.62 11.89
CA GLU A 226 5.18 -25.48 11.68
C GLU A 226 3.83 -24.74 11.75
N ASP A 227 3.78 -23.63 12.48
CA ASP A 227 2.58 -22.81 12.67
C ASP A 227 2.41 -21.71 11.60
N VAL A 228 3.35 -21.61 10.65
CA VAL A 228 3.25 -20.74 9.47
C VAL A 228 2.60 -21.51 8.32
N PRO A 229 1.57 -20.97 7.66
CA PRO A 229 0.83 -21.70 6.64
C PRO A 229 1.70 -22.00 5.41
N ARG A 230 1.79 -23.27 5.01
CA ARG A 230 2.48 -23.67 3.77
C ARG A 230 1.95 -22.99 2.51
N THR A 231 0.66 -22.62 2.48
CA THR A 231 0.03 -21.95 1.34
C THR A 231 -0.81 -20.79 1.82
N VAL A 232 -0.45 -19.58 1.37
CA VAL A 232 -1.18 -18.37 1.70
C VAL A 232 -2.42 -18.27 0.80
N THR A 233 -3.58 -18.23 1.43
CA THR A 233 -4.86 -18.09 0.72
C THR A 233 -5.20 -16.62 0.57
N LYS A 234 -5.32 -16.15 -0.67
CA LYS A 234 -5.75 -14.78 -0.97
C LYS A 234 -7.10 -14.45 -0.32
N GLN A 235 -7.27 -13.21 0.11
CA GLN A 235 -8.55 -12.73 0.62
C GLN A 235 -9.40 -12.10 -0.49
N ILE A 236 -10.71 -12.30 -0.41
CA ILE A 236 -11.66 -11.78 -1.40
C ILE A 236 -12.87 -11.19 -0.69
N VAL A 237 -13.34 -10.02 -1.15
CA VAL A 237 -14.58 -9.43 -0.65
C VAL A 237 -15.76 -10.16 -1.27
N THR A 238 -16.47 -10.97 -0.49
CA THR A 238 -17.59 -11.78 -1.02
C THR A 238 -18.87 -10.96 -1.21
N ASP A 239 -19.12 -9.97 -0.35
CA ASP A 239 -20.25 -9.04 -0.46
C ASP A 239 -19.77 -7.69 -1.00
N MET A 240 -19.87 -7.51 -2.31
CA MET A 240 -19.49 -6.26 -2.97
C MET A 240 -20.41 -5.09 -2.61
N THR A 241 -21.67 -5.36 -2.23
CA THR A 241 -22.65 -4.32 -1.94
C THR A 241 -22.33 -3.61 -0.64
N GLN A 242 -21.93 -4.36 0.39
CA GLN A 242 -21.53 -3.81 1.69
C GLN A 242 -20.04 -3.46 1.77
N ALA A 243 -19.25 -3.82 0.75
CA ALA A 243 -17.85 -3.45 0.67
C ALA A 243 -17.64 -1.93 0.83
N VAL A 244 -16.56 -1.57 1.52
CA VAL A 244 -16.15 -0.18 1.69
C VAL A 244 -15.98 0.48 0.33
N TYR A 245 -16.45 1.71 0.22
CA TYR A 245 -16.33 2.52 -0.98
C TYR A 245 -16.10 3.98 -0.58
N PRO A 246 -15.18 4.70 -1.24
CA PRO A 246 -14.90 6.09 -0.91
C PRO A 246 -16.12 6.96 -1.23
N GLU A 247 -16.74 7.53 -0.19
CA GLU A 247 -17.88 8.44 -0.35
C GLU A 247 -17.44 9.91 -0.40
N LYS A 248 -16.18 10.19 -0.05
CA LYS A 248 -15.54 11.51 -0.16
C LYS A 248 -14.19 11.34 -0.84
N PRO A 249 -14.16 10.99 -2.15
CA PRO A 249 -12.89 10.82 -2.85
C PRO A 249 -12.09 12.12 -2.80
N ILE A 250 -10.77 11.98 -2.75
CA ILE A 250 -9.88 13.14 -2.73
C ILE A 250 -9.97 13.86 -4.07
N VAL A 251 -10.17 15.18 -4.03
CA VAL A 251 -10.22 16.00 -5.25
C VAL A 251 -8.85 16.65 -5.45
N PRO A 252 -8.07 16.20 -6.45
CA PRO A 252 -6.70 16.67 -6.65
C PRO A 252 -6.66 18.13 -7.13
N PHE A 253 -5.60 18.85 -6.78
CA PHE A 253 -5.37 20.21 -7.30
C PHE A 253 -4.88 20.25 -8.74
N ILE A 254 -4.38 19.13 -9.25
CA ILE A 254 -3.97 18.97 -10.64
C ILE A 254 -4.71 17.80 -11.28
N LYS A 255 -4.85 17.87 -12.61
CA LYS A 255 -5.56 16.84 -13.37
C LYS A 255 -4.88 15.47 -13.22
N ALA A 256 -5.63 14.50 -12.70
CA ALA A 256 -5.22 13.10 -12.70
C ALA A 256 -5.23 12.52 -14.13
N THR A 257 -4.46 11.46 -14.37
CA THR A 257 -4.39 10.82 -15.70
C THR A 257 -5.76 10.34 -16.17
N GLN A 258 -6.56 9.75 -15.27
CA GLN A 258 -7.98 9.46 -15.49
C GLN A 258 -8.85 10.41 -14.66
N ASP A 259 -9.10 11.58 -15.24
CA ASP A 259 -9.90 12.64 -14.62
C ASP A 259 -11.41 12.38 -14.74
N ARG A 260 -11.90 11.42 -13.94
CA ARG A 260 -13.30 11.00 -13.89
C ARG A 260 -13.65 10.43 -12.52
N VAL A 261 -14.93 10.55 -12.16
CA VAL A 261 -15.47 9.77 -11.04
C VAL A 261 -15.59 8.30 -11.47
N VAL A 262 -15.05 7.41 -10.65
CA VAL A 262 -15.14 5.96 -10.86
C VAL A 262 -16.25 5.41 -9.98
N LEU A 263 -17.10 4.55 -10.56
CA LEU A 263 -18.09 3.77 -9.84
C LEU A 263 -17.85 2.28 -10.13
N GLU A 264 -17.33 1.55 -9.15
CA GLU A 264 -17.06 0.11 -9.29
C GLU A 264 -18.36 -0.69 -9.20
N ILE A 265 -18.83 -1.16 -10.35
CA ILE A 265 -20.09 -1.93 -10.43
C ILE A 265 -19.92 -3.41 -10.06
N GLN A 266 -18.71 -3.96 -10.20
CA GLN A 266 -18.41 -5.37 -9.94
C GLN A 266 -16.90 -5.61 -9.80
N ARG A 267 -16.53 -6.75 -9.22
CA ARG A 267 -15.18 -7.34 -9.31
C ARG A 267 -15.23 -8.71 -9.95
N GLY A 268 -14.16 -9.06 -10.66
CA GLY A 268 -14.07 -10.32 -11.41
C GLY A 268 -14.71 -10.26 -12.79
N CYS A 269 -14.44 -11.28 -13.59
CA CYS A 269 -14.91 -11.37 -14.97
C CYS A 269 -15.40 -12.80 -15.27
N ILE A 270 -16.57 -12.91 -15.90
CA ILE A 270 -17.17 -14.19 -16.30
C ILE A 270 -16.38 -14.89 -17.42
N ARG A 271 -15.40 -14.20 -18.01
CA ARG A 271 -14.59 -14.73 -19.12
C ARG A 271 -13.45 -15.61 -18.61
N GLY A 272 -13.09 -16.59 -19.44
CA GLY A 272 -12.06 -17.59 -19.19
C GLY A 272 -10.73 -17.34 -19.89
N CYS A 273 -10.41 -16.08 -20.23
CA CYS A 273 -9.26 -15.76 -21.08
C CYS A 273 -7.95 -16.24 -20.44
N ARG A 274 -7.26 -17.20 -21.07
CA ARG A 274 -6.02 -17.82 -20.54
C ARG A 274 -4.86 -16.83 -20.38
N PHE A 275 -4.88 -15.72 -21.12
CA PHE A 275 -3.86 -14.67 -21.08
C PHE A 275 -4.15 -13.60 -20.02
N CYS A 276 -5.34 -13.57 -19.43
CA CYS A 276 -5.79 -12.46 -18.59
C CYS A 276 -5.58 -12.79 -17.11
N GLN A 277 -4.51 -12.25 -16.51
CA GLN A 277 -4.24 -12.38 -15.09
C GLN A 277 -5.41 -11.86 -14.25
N ALA A 278 -5.91 -10.66 -14.54
CA ALA A 278 -7.08 -10.05 -13.88
C ALA A 278 -8.29 -11.00 -13.85
N GLY A 279 -8.56 -11.68 -14.96
CA GLY A 279 -9.66 -12.64 -15.08
C GLY A 279 -9.51 -13.88 -14.18
N MET A 280 -8.30 -14.20 -13.72
CA MET A 280 -8.04 -15.32 -12.81
C MET A 280 -7.96 -14.88 -11.35
N VAL A 281 -7.26 -13.77 -11.07
CA VAL A 281 -7.03 -13.31 -9.70
C VAL A 281 -8.29 -12.76 -9.03
N TYR A 282 -9.22 -12.15 -9.78
CA TYR A 282 -10.44 -11.55 -9.21
C TYR A 282 -11.66 -12.48 -9.15
N ARG A 283 -11.51 -13.78 -9.43
CA ARG A 283 -12.63 -14.73 -9.37
C ARG A 283 -13.10 -14.99 -7.94
N PRO A 284 -14.41 -15.21 -7.72
CA PRO A 284 -15.50 -15.20 -8.72
C PRO A 284 -15.98 -13.79 -9.10
N THR A 285 -16.80 -13.67 -10.16
CA THR A 285 -17.50 -12.39 -10.47
C THR A 285 -18.51 -12.09 -9.38
N ARG A 286 -18.48 -10.84 -8.88
CA ARG A 286 -19.31 -10.34 -7.79
C ARG A 286 -19.77 -8.92 -8.14
N GLU A 287 -21.08 -8.72 -8.20
CA GLU A 287 -21.71 -7.45 -8.59
C GLU A 287 -22.15 -6.65 -7.36
N LYS A 288 -22.17 -5.31 -7.47
CA LYS A 288 -22.80 -4.42 -6.49
C LYS A 288 -24.28 -4.24 -6.80
N ASP A 289 -25.09 -4.16 -5.75
CA ASP A 289 -26.51 -3.83 -5.86
C ASP A 289 -26.75 -2.45 -6.52
N VAL A 290 -27.76 -2.38 -7.37
CA VAL A 290 -28.10 -1.18 -8.15
C VAL A 290 -28.52 0.00 -7.27
N GLU A 291 -29.24 -0.24 -6.17
CA GLU A 291 -29.64 0.83 -5.25
C GLU A 291 -28.44 1.39 -4.49
N ARG A 292 -27.48 0.52 -4.10
CA ARG A 292 -26.21 0.99 -3.56
C ARG A 292 -25.46 1.87 -4.55
N LEU A 293 -25.41 1.48 -5.83
CA LEU A 293 -24.76 2.27 -6.89
C LEU A 293 -25.42 3.65 -7.09
N LYS A 294 -26.76 3.72 -7.08
CA LYS A 294 -27.49 5.00 -7.16
C LYS A 294 -27.18 5.92 -5.99
N ASN A 295 -27.08 5.37 -4.78
CA ASN A 295 -26.73 6.11 -3.57
C ASN A 295 -25.31 6.66 -3.65
N LEU A 296 -24.34 5.83 -4.03
CA LEU A 296 -22.93 6.24 -4.19
C LEU A 296 -22.76 7.36 -5.22
N ARG A 297 -23.48 7.29 -6.36
CA ARG A 297 -23.47 8.33 -7.40
C ARG A 297 -23.80 9.74 -6.87
N THR A 298 -24.62 9.85 -5.82
CA THR A 298 -24.99 11.17 -5.25
C THR A 298 -24.00 11.69 -4.21
N ARG A 299 -23.05 10.86 -3.77
CA ARG A 299 -22.06 11.19 -2.74
C ARG A 299 -20.66 11.44 -3.32
N CYS A 300 -20.30 10.71 -4.38
CA CYS A 300 -19.04 10.84 -5.10
C CYS A 300 -19.02 11.99 -6.10
#